data_AF-A0A2P4XBI3-F1
#
_entry.id   AF-A0A2P4XBI3-F1
#
_cell.length_a   1.000
_cell.length_b   1.000
_cell.length_c   1.000
_cell.angle_alpha   90.00
_cell.angle_beta   90.00
_cell.angle_gamma   90.00
#
_symmetry.space_group_name_H-M   'P 1'
#
loop_
_entity.id
_entity.type
_entity.pdbx_description
1 polymer ?
#
loop_
_entity_poly.entity_id
_entity_poly.type
_entity_poly.pdbx_seq_one_letter_code
_entity_poly.pdbx_strand_id
1 'polypeptide(L)'
;MARSVSVHVVLPASSLACSPSLEDGINLNIECLHRSFGCELIQEAGVLLRLPQVVMATVQTLLHRFYYRKSLRHFDAFRVAVSCLFLAAKVEENW
;
A
#
# COMPACT_ATOMS: atom_id res chain seq x y z
N MET A 1 -15.06 -22.83 10.21
CA MET A 1 -13.64 -23.18 10.44
C MET A 1 -12.79 -21.97 10.07
N ALA A 2 -12.11 -21.33 11.02
CA ALA A 2 -11.21 -20.24 10.71
C ALA A 2 -9.97 -20.81 9.98
N ARG A 3 -9.75 -20.39 8.73
CA ARG A 3 -8.55 -20.77 7.97
C ARG A 3 -7.36 -20.12 8.69
N SER A 4 -6.39 -20.92 9.14
CA SER A 4 -5.13 -20.35 9.65
C SER A 4 -4.48 -19.56 8.51
N VAL A 5 -4.35 -18.25 8.69
CA VAL A 5 -3.67 -17.38 7.74
C VAL A 5 -2.25 -17.20 8.25
N SER A 6 -1.27 -17.71 7.49
CA SER A 6 0.14 -17.46 7.77
C SER A 6 0.42 -15.96 7.72
N VAL A 7 0.82 -15.38 8.85
CA VAL A 7 1.17 -13.96 8.96
C VAL A 7 2.67 -13.82 8.68
N HIS A 8 3.00 -13.15 7.58
CA HIS A 8 4.38 -12.82 7.23
C HIS A 8 4.64 -11.35 7.53
N VAL A 9 5.51 -11.07 8.51
CA VAL A 9 5.93 -9.70 8.83
C VAL A 9 6.71 -9.09 7.66
N VAL A 10 7.67 -9.86 7.14
CA VAL A 10 8.44 -9.58 5.92
C VAL A 10 7.92 -10.49 4.81
N LEU A 11 7.65 -9.92 3.63
CA LEU A 11 7.20 -10.70 2.48
C LEU A 11 8.33 -11.60 1.96
N PRO A 12 8.04 -12.86 1.59
CA PRO A 12 9.05 -13.75 1.01
C PRO A 12 9.48 -13.23 -0.37
N ALA A 13 10.74 -13.51 -0.75
CA ALA A 13 11.31 -13.06 -2.01
C ALA A 13 10.50 -13.49 -3.24
N SER A 14 9.85 -14.66 -3.20
CA SER A 14 8.96 -15.13 -4.27
C SER A 14 7.76 -14.21 -4.50
N SER A 15 7.16 -13.68 -3.42
CA SER A 15 6.05 -12.72 -3.52
C SER A 15 6.50 -11.34 -4.02
N LEU A 16 7.77 -11.00 -3.83
CA LEU A 16 8.34 -9.77 -4.38
C LEU A 16 8.63 -9.91 -5.89
N ALA A 17 9.05 -11.10 -6.33
CA ALA A 17 9.38 -11.39 -7.72
C ALA A 17 8.13 -11.50 -8.62
N CYS A 18 7.01 -12.00 -8.08
CA CYS A 18 5.76 -12.17 -8.81
C CYS A 18 4.64 -11.34 -8.16
N SER A 19 4.47 -10.09 -8.62
CA SER A 19 3.35 -9.25 -8.19
C SER A 19 2.09 -9.57 -9.00
N PRO A 20 0.87 -9.38 -8.44
CA PRO A 20 -0.37 -9.49 -9.20
C PRO A 20 -0.43 -8.52 -10.40
N SER A 21 0.21 -7.36 -10.31
CA SER A 21 0.31 -6.42 -11.44
C SER A 21 1.12 -7.02 -12.58
N LEU A 22 2.22 -7.73 -12.28
CA LEU A 22 3.03 -8.42 -13.29
C LEU A 22 2.24 -9.54 -13.97
N GLU A 23 1.48 -10.32 -13.21
CA GLU A 23 0.58 -11.36 -13.74
C GLU A 23 -0.47 -10.77 -14.70
N ASP A 24 -0.93 -9.55 -14.41
CA ASP A 24 -1.87 -8.80 -15.26
C ASP A 24 -1.22 -8.06 -16.44
N GLY A 25 0.09 -8.24 -16.64
CA GLY A 25 0.86 -7.67 -17.76
C GLY A 25 1.38 -6.25 -17.54
N ILE A 26 1.38 -5.75 -16.30
CA ILE A 26 1.98 -4.45 -15.97
C ILE A 26 3.48 -4.65 -15.76
N ASN A 27 4.29 -3.86 -16.47
CA ASN A 27 5.74 -3.87 -16.31
C ASN A 27 6.14 -3.44 -14.89
N LEU A 28 7.15 -4.10 -14.32
CA LEU A 28 7.65 -3.83 -12.97
C LEU A 28 8.08 -2.36 -12.78
N ASN A 29 8.65 -1.71 -13.79
CA ASN A 29 9.04 -0.30 -13.72
C ASN A 29 7.81 0.62 -13.60
N ILE A 30 6.75 0.31 -14.33
CA ILE A 30 5.48 1.06 -14.27
C ILE A 30 4.82 0.83 -12.91
N GLU A 31 4.81 -0.40 -12.42
CA GLU A 31 4.32 -0.69 -11.07
C GLU A 31 5.11 0.06 -9.99
N CYS A 32 6.44 0.07 -10.08
CA CYS A 32 7.30 0.81 -9.16
C CYS A 32 6.99 2.32 -9.19
N LEU A 33 6.84 2.89 -10.39
CA LEU A 33 6.51 4.30 -10.58
C LEU A 33 5.16 4.65 -9.92
N HIS A 34 4.11 3.86 -10.17
CA HIS A 34 2.79 4.10 -9.57
C HIS A 34 2.80 3.95 -8.05
N ARG A 35 3.57 3.00 -7.51
CA ARG A 35 3.74 2.84 -6.06
C ARG A 35 4.49 4.03 -5.44
N SER A 36 5.54 4.52 -6.10
CA SER A 36 6.27 5.74 -5.68
C SER A 36 5.34 6.96 -5.68
N PHE A 37 4.59 7.16 -6.77
CA PHE A 37 3.60 8.22 -6.87
C PHE A 37 2.54 8.14 -5.78
N GLY A 38 2.06 6.93 -5.44
CA GLY A 38 1.17 6.72 -4.30
C GLY A 38 1.79 7.18 -2.98
N CYS A 39 3.07 6.90 -2.74
CA CYS A 39 3.78 7.35 -1.55
C CYS A 39 3.93 8.88 -1.48
N GLU A 40 4.19 9.53 -2.60
CA GLU A 40 4.25 11.00 -2.71
C GLU A 40 2.90 11.64 -2.38
N LEU A 41 1.82 11.11 -2.96
CA LEU A 41 0.46 11.55 -2.64
C LEU A 41 0.11 11.42 -1.15
N ILE A 42 0.52 10.30 -0.54
CA ILE A 42 0.32 10.06 0.91
C ILE A 42 1.05 11.12 1.73
N GLN A 43 2.29 11.46 1.35
CA GLN A 43 3.08 12.42 2.09
C GLN A 43 2.49 13.84 1.99
N GLU A 44 2.12 14.28 0.78
CA GLU A 44 1.47 15.57 0.56
C GLU A 44 0.12 15.66 1.31
N ALA A 45 -0.70 14.62 1.22
CA ALA A 45 -1.97 14.55 1.94
C ALA A 45 -1.76 14.58 3.47
N GLY A 46 -0.75 13.87 3.97
CA GLY A 46 -0.40 13.86 5.40
C GLY A 46 -0.01 15.25 5.92
N VAL A 47 0.76 16.02 5.14
CA VAL A 47 1.12 17.41 5.46
C VAL A 47 -0.12 18.30 5.48
N LEU A 48 -0.97 18.22 4.45
CA LEU A 48 -2.20 19.02 4.36
C LEU A 48 -3.18 18.72 5.50
N LEU A 49 -3.27 17.46 5.91
CA LEU A 49 -4.13 17.00 7.01
C LEU A 49 -3.47 17.13 8.39
N ARG A 50 -2.20 17.56 8.46
CA ARG A 50 -1.41 17.70 9.70
C ARG A 50 -1.33 16.41 10.51
N LEU A 51 -1.20 15.27 9.83
CA LEU A 51 -1.06 13.97 10.47
C LEU A 51 0.39 13.75 10.95
N PRO A 52 0.61 12.96 12.02
CA PRO A 52 1.96 12.63 12.47
C PRO A 52 2.65 11.62 11.54
N GLN A 53 3.97 11.67 11.41
CA GLN A 53 4.72 10.87 10.43
C GLN A 53 4.56 9.36 10.60
N VAL A 54 4.22 8.90 11.81
CA VAL A 54 3.87 7.49 12.07
C VAL A 54 2.68 7.02 11.23
N VAL A 55 1.67 7.89 11.04
CA VAL A 55 0.53 7.58 10.17
C VAL A 55 1.01 7.37 8.75
N MET A 56 1.83 8.27 8.20
CA MET A 56 2.33 8.16 6.81
C MET A 56 3.14 6.87 6.60
N ALA A 57 3.97 6.49 7.57
CA ALA A 57 4.70 5.21 7.53
C ALA A 57 3.74 4.00 7.50
N THR A 58 2.69 4.03 8.32
CA THR A 58 1.65 2.98 8.34
C THR A 58 0.90 2.94 7.01
N VAL A 59 0.53 4.08 6.44
CA VAL A 59 -0.17 4.17 5.14
C VAL A 59 0.68 3.62 4.00
N GLN A 60 1.95 4.02 3.88
CA GLN A 60 2.84 3.53 2.84
C GLN A 60 3.06 2.02 2.95
N THR A 61 3.16 1.50 4.18
CA THR A 61 3.22 0.06 4.43
C THR A 61 1.95 -0.66 3.95
N LEU A 62 0.77 -0.09 4.22
CA LEU A 62 -0.51 -0.64 3.75
C LEU A 62 -0.61 -0.60 2.22
N LEU A 63 -0.23 0.51 1.58
CA LEU A 63 -0.22 0.66 0.13
C LEU A 63 0.66 -0.41 -0.53
N HIS A 64 1.90 -0.57 -0.07
CA HIS A 64 2.81 -1.58 -0.60
C HIS A 64 2.28 -3.00 -0.41
N ARG A 65 1.75 -3.31 0.77
CA ARG A 65 1.14 -4.63 1.05
C ARG A 65 -0.08 -4.90 0.19
N PHE A 66 -0.90 -3.87 -0.07
CA PHE A 66 -2.07 -3.98 -0.93
C PHE A 66 -1.67 -4.40 -2.35
N TYR A 67 -0.65 -3.75 -2.93
CA TYR A 67 -0.21 -4.07 -4.29
C TYR A 67 0.58 -5.38 -4.44
N TYR A 68 1.00 -6.01 -3.34
CA TYR A 68 1.45 -7.41 -3.34
C TYR A 68 0.30 -8.43 -3.21
N ARG A 69 -0.94 -7.97 -3.19
CA ARG A 69 -2.15 -8.81 -3.13
C ARG A 69 -3.17 -8.48 -4.22
N LYS A 70 -3.11 -7.27 -4.77
CA LYS A 70 -4.01 -6.73 -5.79
C LYS A 70 -3.19 -6.02 -6.85
N SER A 71 -3.74 -5.98 -8.06
CA SER A 71 -3.07 -5.41 -9.22
C SER A 71 -3.46 -3.95 -9.45
N LEU A 72 -2.49 -3.16 -9.91
CA LEU A 72 -2.72 -1.79 -10.39
C LEU A 72 -3.71 -1.73 -11.57
N ARG A 73 -3.84 -2.82 -12.34
CA ARG A 73 -4.81 -2.91 -13.44
C ARG A 73 -6.26 -2.76 -12.96
N HIS A 74 -6.52 -3.22 -11.75
CA HIS A 74 -7.86 -3.25 -11.16
C HIS A 74 -8.07 -2.15 -10.12
N PHE A 75 -6.98 -1.64 -9.52
CA PHE A 75 -7.04 -0.69 -8.42
C PHE A 75 -6.09 0.46 -8.66
N ASP A 76 -6.66 1.63 -8.92
CA ASP A 76 -5.94 2.88 -9.11
C ASP A 76 -5.14 3.32 -7.86
N ALA A 77 -3.90 3.75 -8.07
CA ALA A 77 -2.96 4.12 -7.01
C ALA A 77 -3.45 5.27 -6.13
N PHE A 78 -4.08 6.29 -6.73
CA PHE A 78 -4.60 7.42 -5.98
C PHE A 78 -5.75 6.99 -5.05
N ARG A 79 -6.72 6.22 -5.56
CA ARG A 79 -7.86 5.74 -4.75
C ARG A 79 -7.41 4.82 -3.60
N VAL A 80 -6.44 3.94 -3.85
CA VAL A 80 -5.91 3.06 -2.81
C VAL A 80 -5.13 3.86 -1.76
N ALA A 81 -4.28 4.81 -2.17
CA ALA A 81 -3.53 5.67 -1.27
C ALA A 81 -4.44 6.42 -0.29
N VAL A 82 -5.49 7.09 -0.79
CA VAL A 82 -6.47 7.81 0.06
C VAL A 82 -7.22 6.85 0.98
N SER A 83 -7.57 5.66 0.50
CA SER A 83 -8.25 4.64 1.32
C SER A 83 -7.35 4.12 2.45
N CYS A 84 -6.08 3.86 2.16
CA CYS A 84 -5.08 3.48 3.16
C CYS A 84 -4.84 4.62 4.17
N LEU A 85 -4.82 5.88 3.71
CA LEU A 85 -4.67 7.07 4.56
C LEU A 85 -5.80 7.18 5.57
N PHE A 86 -7.04 7.07 5.10
CA PHE A 86 -8.22 7.07 5.97
C PHE A 86 -8.16 5.94 7.00
N LEU A 87 -7.78 4.73 6.59
CA LEU A 87 -7.66 3.59 7.51
C LEU A 87 -6.58 3.81 8.57
N ALA A 88 -5.37 4.21 8.15
CA ALA A 88 -4.25 4.39 9.08
C ALA A 88 -4.49 5.55 10.05
N ALA A 89 -5.08 6.65 9.59
CA ALA A 89 -5.42 7.78 10.45
C ALA A 89 -6.29 7.34 11.62
N LYS A 90 -7.24 6.43 11.39
CA LYS A 90 -8.08 5.83 12.43
C LYS A 90 -7.37 4.80 13.30
N VAL A 91 -6.44 4.03 12.73
CA VAL A 91 -5.69 2.99 13.47
C VAL A 91 -4.72 3.61 14.47
N GLU A 92 -4.10 4.72 14.08
CA GLU A 92 -3.14 5.47 14.91
C GLU A 92 -3.84 6.56 15.75
N GLU A 93 -5.17 6.53 15.86
CA GLU A 93 -5.90 7.37 16.83
C GLU A 93 -5.56 6.90 18.25
N ASN A 94 -4.62 7.59 18.88
CA ASN A 94 -4.34 7.42 20.30
C ASN A 94 -5.35 8.26 21.10
N TRP A 95 -6.26 7.59 21.80
CA TRP A 95 -7.11 8.18 22.84
C TRP A 95 -6.36 8.32 24.17
#